data_AF-A0A2V2DPR2-F1
#
_entry.id   AF-A0A2V2DPR2-F1
#
_cell.length_a   1.000
_cell.length_b   1.000
_cell.length_c   1.000
_cell.angle_alpha   90.00
_cell.angle_beta   90.00
_cell.angle_gamma   90.00
#
_symmetry.space_group_name_H-M   'P 1'
#
loop_
_entity.id
_entity.type
_entity.pdbx_description
1 polymer ?
#
loop_
_entity_poly.entity_id
_entity_poly.type
_entity_poly.pdbx_seq_one_letter_code
_entity_poly.pdbx_strand_id
1 'polypeptide(L)'
;MDMFYNQPQSPGQSDPGLNLRPNESLEEIENPQTAEEVYRGSLSAILQQNLGIYVICEFLVGTQNIVRKDGILYAVGINFVTLYQEESNSYVMCDLYSLKFVNFYNSRTKPQSLRNQR
;
A
#
# COMPACT_ATOMS: atom_id res chain seq x y z
N MET A 1 2.20 49.47 -6.62
CA MET A 1 3.00 48.58 -7.51
C MET A 1 3.56 47.52 -6.57
N ASP A 2 2.72 46.54 -6.25
CA ASP A 2 3.00 45.60 -5.15
C ASP A 2 3.94 44.50 -5.63
N MET A 3 5.17 44.54 -5.11
CA MET A 3 6.15 43.47 -5.26
C MET A 3 5.72 42.28 -4.39
N PHE A 4 4.95 41.39 -4.99
CA PHE A 4 4.78 40.03 -4.48
C PHE A 4 6.16 39.35 -4.49
N TYR A 5 6.71 39.14 -3.30
CA TYR A 5 7.81 38.21 -3.09
C TYR A 5 7.38 36.84 -3.61
N ASN A 6 7.96 36.44 -4.74
CA ASN A 6 7.88 35.09 -5.24
C ASN A 6 8.61 34.21 -4.21
N GLN A 7 7.86 33.58 -3.30
CA GLN A 7 8.43 32.58 -2.40
C GLN A 7 9.07 31.48 -3.26
N PRO A 8 10.32 31.08 -3.00
CA PRO A 8 10.87 29.91 -3.67
C PRO A 8 9.97 28.73 -3.32
N GLN A 9 9.36 28.14 -4.34
CA GLN A 9 8.68 26.86 -4.22
C GLN A 9 9.63 25.90 -3.52
N SER A 10 9.23 25.40 -2.35
CA SER A 10 9.96 24.33 -1.69
C SER A 10 10.15 23.21 -2.73
N PRO A 11 11.37 22.66 -2.90
CA PRO A 11 11.57 21.55 -3.81
C PRO A 11 10.71 20.42 -3.27
N GLY A 12 9.54 20.22 -3.90
CA GLY A 12 8.63 19.15 -3.58
C GLY A 12 9.44 17.87 -3.68
N GLN A 13 9.67 17.25 -2.53
CA GLN A 13 10.11 15.88 -2.39
C GLN A 13 9.44 15.09 -3.51
N SER A 14 10.24 14.37 -4.29
CA SER A 14 9.74 13.37 -5.22
C SER A 14 8.90 12.40 -4.41
N ASP A 15 7.59 12.65 -4.32
CA ASP A 15 6.65 11.73 -3.72
C ASP A 15 6.77 10.49 -4.60
N PRO A 16 7.30 9.36 -4.12
CA PRO A 16 7.25 8.14 -4.91
C PRO A 16 5.77 7.78 -4.91
N GLY A 17 5.06 8.26 -5.93
CA GLY A 17 3.62 8.12 -6.02
C GLY A 17 3.24 6.64 -5.98
N LEU A 18 1.98 6.38 -5.61
CA LEU A 18 1.38 5.06 -5.64
C LEU A 18 1.68 4.36 -6.98
N ASN A 19 2.37 3.22 -6.91
CA ASN A 19 2.61 2.38 -8.06
C ASN A 19 1.76 1.11 -7.97
N LEU A 20 0.53 1.19 -8.47
CA LEU A 20 -0.43 0.07 -8.44
C LEU A 20 -0.49 -0.69 -9.77
N ARG A 21 0.38 -0.34 -10.72
CA ARG A 21 0.46 -1.01 -12.00
C ARG A 21 1.54 -2.08 -11.92
N PRO A 22 1.30 -3.30 -12.41
CA PRO A 22 2.38 -4.23 -12.71
C PRO A 22 3.40 -3.52 -13.61
N ASN A 23 4.70 -3.76 -13.37
CA ASN A 23 5.76 -3.14 -14.15
C ASN A 23 6.09 -3.94 -15.42
N GLU A 24 5.24 -4.90 -15.76
CA GLU A 24 5.45 -5.89 -16.82
C GLU A 24 4.51 -5.64 -18.00
N SER A 25 4.90 -6.13 -19.18
CA SER A 25 4.05 -6.09 -20.37
C SER A 25 2.84 -7.03 -20.24
N LEU A 26 1.80 -6.80 -21.05
CA LEU A 26 0.62 -7.66 -21.06
C LEU A 26 0.96 -9.12 -21.44
N GLU A 27 1.90 -9.32 -22.38
CA GLU A 27 2.37 -10.65 -22.77
C GLU A 27 3.05 -11.40 -21.61
N GLU A 28 3.90 -10.71 -20.85
CA GLU A 28 4.58 -11.31 -19.69
C GLU A 28 3.60 -11.63 -18.55
N ILE A 29 2.53 -10.84 -18.40
CA ILE A 29 1.49 -11.10 -17.40
C ILE A 29 0.62 -12.30 -17.80
N GLU A 30 0.22 -12.38 -19.07
CA GLU A 30 -0.66 -13.44 -19.57
C GLU A 30 0.07 -14.79 -19.74
N ASN A 31 1.36 -14.76 -20.10
CA ASN A 31 2.14 -15.95 -20.38
C ASN A 31 3.58 -15.87 -19.82
N PRO A 32 3.74 -15.84 -18.48
CA PRO A 32 5.06 -15.76 -17.86
C PRO A 32 5.88 -17.01 -18.18
N GLN A 33 7.13 -16.80 -18.62
CA GLN A 33 8.09 -17.85 -18.96
C GLN A 33 9.02 -18.17 -17.79
N THR A 34 9.19 -17.23 -16.86
CA THR A 34 10.11 -17.36 -15.72
C THR A 34 9.41 -17.16 -14.38
N ALA A 35 9.97 -17.74 -13.32
CA ALA A 35 9.49 -17.51 -11.95
C ALA A 35 9.59 -16.03 -11.53
N GLU A 36 10.54 -15.29 -12.12
CA GLU A 36 10.70 -13.87 -11.87
C GLU A 36 9.55 -13.06 -12.45
N GLU A 37 9.12 -13.34 -13.68
CA GLU A 37 7.95 -12.72 -14.31
C GLU A 37 6.66 -13.00 -13.53
N VAL A 38 6.47 -14.25 -13.08
CA VAL A 38 5.34 -14.61 -12.20
C VAL A 38 5.34 -13.75 -10.95
N TYR A 39 6.50 -13.58 -10.32
CA TYR A 39 6.63 -12.78 -9.12
C TYR A 39 6.33 -11.30 -9.40
N ARG A 40 6.92 -10.71 -10.44
CA ARG A 40 6.74 -9.29 -10.77
C ARG A 40 5.30 -8.93 -11.11
N GLY A 41 4.54 -9.86 -11.73
CA GLY A 41 3.10 -9.71 -11.98
C GLY A 41 2.19 -10.00 -10.78
N SER A 42 2.73 -10.43 -9.65
CA SER A 42 1.93 -10.89 -8.50
C SER A 42 1.42 -9.75 -7.60
N LEU A 43 0.36 -10.04 -6.84
CA LEU A 43 -0.11 -9.16 -5.76
C LEU A 43 1.00 -8.82 -4.76
N SER A 44 1.88 -9.79 -4.44
CA SER A 44 2.98 -9.59 -3.51
C SER A 44 3.98 -8.56 -4.02
N ALA A 45 4.27 -8.52 -5.32
CA ALA A 45 5.13 -7.49 -5.92
C ALA A 45 4.49 -6.11 -5.84
N ILE A 46 3.20 -5.97 -6.15
CA ILE A 46 2.48 -4.69 -6.01
C ILE A 46 2.53 -4.21 -4.56
N LEU A 47 2.28 -5.09 -3.59
CA LEU A 47 2.36 -4.73 -2.18
C LEU A 47 3.79 -4.30 -1.78
N GLN A 48 4.82 -5.01 -2.22
CA GLN A 48 6.22 -4.67 -1.92
C GLN A 48 6.67 -3.34 -2.54
N GLN A 49 6.19 -3.00 -3.72
CA GLN A 49 6.49 -1.71 -4.36
C GLN A 49 5.89 -0.52 -3.59
N ASN A 50 4.88 -0.76 -2.75
CA ASN A 50 4.16 0.27 -2.01
C ASN A 50 4.42 0.21 -0.49
N LEU A 51 5.58 -0.31 -0.06
CA LEU A 51 5.98 -0.25 1.35
C LEU A 51 6.05 1.21 1.85
N GLY A 52 5.66 1.41 3.10
CA GLY A 52 5.60 2.72 3.75
C GLY A 52 4.37 3.55 3.40
N ILE A 53 3.43 3.00 2.62
CA ILE A 53 2.15 3.63 2.29
C ILE A 53 1.08 3.21 3.31
N TYR A 54 0.21 4.15 3.68
CA TYR A 54 -0.96 3.85 4.51
C TYR A 54 -1.99 3.06 3.71
N VAL A 55 -2.41 1.93 4.27
CA VAL A 55 -3.38 1.04 3.65
C VAL A 55 -4.50 0.68 4.61
N ILE A 56 -5.63 0.28 4.03
CA ILE A 56 -6.71 -0.40 4.74
C ILE A 56 -6.91 -1.73 4.05
N CYS A 57 -6.75 -2.80 4.82
CA CYS A 57 -6.88 -4.17 4.37
C CYS A 57 -8.13 -4.81 4.96
N GLU A 58 -8.85 -5.57 4.15
CA GLU A 58 -10.05 -6.29 4.54
C GLU A 58 -9.83 -7.80 4.31
N PHE A 59 -9.91 -8.57 5.40
CA PHE A 59 -9.60 -10.00 5.43
C PHE A 59 -10.86 -10.82 5.66
N LEU A 60 -11.01 -11.91 4.92
CA LEU A 60 -12.04 -12.90 5.20
C LEU A 60 -11.57 -13.83 6.32
N VAL A 61 -12.26 -13.79 7.46
CA VAL A 61 -12.04 -14.70 8.60
C VAL A 61 -13.21 -15.66 8.69
N GLY A 62 -12.96 -16.96 8.50
CA GLY A 62 -14.04 -17.93 8.29
C GLY A 62 -14.65 -17.82 6.90
N THR A 63 -15.98 -17.88 6.77
CA THR A 63 -16.65 -17.94 5.46
C THR A 63 -17.36 -16.66 5.05
N GLN A 64 -17.77 -15.81 5.99
CA GLN A 64 -18.57 -14.61 5.69
C GLN A 64 -18.17 -13.37 6.50
N ASN A 65 -17.17 -13.45 7.37
CA ASN A 65 -16.80 -12.33 8.21
C ASN A 65 -15.62 -11.56 7.60
N ILE A 66 -15.83 -10.28 7.30
CA ILE A 66 -14.78 -9.38 6.85
C ILE A 66 -14.23 -8.61 8.05
N VAL A 67 -12.94 -8.80 8.33
CA VAL A 67 -12.21 -8.10 9.37
C VAL A 67 -11.31 -7.05 8.73
N ARG A 68 -11.50 -5.79 9.15
CA ARG A 68 -10.71 -4.66 8.68
C ARG A 68 -9.48 -4.43 9.57
N LYS A 69 -8.33 -4.16 8.96
CA LYS A 69 -7.11 -3.67 9.61
C LYS A 69 -6.52 -2.52 8.81
N ASP A 70 -6.07 -1.49 9.51
CA ASP A 70 -5.45 -0.31 8.92
C ASP A 70 -4.08 -0.03 9.54
N GLY A 71 -3.20 0.56 8.74
CA GLY A 71 -1.84 0.93 9.16
C GLY A 71 -0.92 1.20 7.98
N ILE A 72 0.34 1.49 8.29
CA ILE A 72 1.40 1.61 7.29
C ILE A 72 1.82 0.21 6.84
N LEU A 73 1.86 -0.03 5.52
CA LEU A 73 2.36 -1.27 4.96
C LEU A 73 3.86 -1.40 5.26
N TYR A 74 4.19 -2.16 6.28
CA TYR A 74 5.52 -2.19 6.87
C TYR A 74 6.42 -3.26 6.22
N ALA A 75 5.86 -4.45 6.01
CA ALA A 75 6.57 -5.56 5.38
C ALA A 75 5.59 -6.46 4.63
N VAL A 76 6.08 -7.13 3.58
CA VAL A 76 5.33 -8.11 2.79
C VAL A 76 6.23 -9.33 2.62
N GLY A 77 5.76 -10.48 3.07
CA GLY A 77 6.41 -11.77 2.87
C GLY A 77 5.72 -12.60 1.80
N ILE A 78 6.08 -13.89 1.74
CA ILE A 78 5.50 -14.83 0.78
C ILE A 78 3.99 -15.01 1.01
N ASN A 79 3.57 -15.11 2.27
CA ASN A 79 2.21 -15.42 2.68
C ASN A 79 1.65 -14.48 3.75
N PHE A 80 2.32 -13.35 4.02
CA PHE A 80 1.89 -12.41 5.04
C PHE A 80 2.13 -10.96 4.65
N VAL A 81 1.37 -10.06 5.26
CA VAL A 81 1.65 -8.63 5.30
C VAL A 81 1.74 -8.17 6.74
N THR A 82 2.60 -7.21 7.03
CA THR A 82 2.70 -6.57 8.34
C THR A 82 2.26 -5.13 8.21
N LEU A 83 1.30 -4.72 9.05
CA LEU A 83 0.87 -3.34 9.16
C LEU A 83 1.41 -2.75 10.47
N TYR A 84 2.02 -1.57 10.38
CA TYR A 84 2.35 -0.77 11.55
C TYR A 84 1.19 0.15 11.90
N GLN A 85 0.69 0.04 13.13
CA GLN A 85 -0.45 0.78 13.65
C GLN A 85 0.05 1.92 14.55
N GLU A 86 0.06 3.14 14.01
CA GLU A 86 0.59 4.33 14.70
C GLU A 86 -0.13 4.60 16.04
N GLU A 87 -1.44 4.36 16.09
CA GLU A 87 -2.28 4.69 17.25
C GLU A 87 -1.95 3.85 18.49
N SER A 88 -1.56 2.60 18.28
CA SER A 88 -1.18 1.65 19.33
C SER A 88 0.32 1.40 19.41
N ASN A 89 1.11 2.06 18.55
CA ASN A 89 2.55 1.82 18.38
C ASN A 89 2.87 0.31 18.31
N SER A 90 2.12 -0.42 17.48
CA SER A 90 2.20 -1.87 17.40
C SER A 90 2.23 -2.37 15.97
N TYR A 91 2.66 -3.60 15.78
CA TYR A 91 2.65 -4.28 14.49
C TYR A 91 1.60 -5.39 14.50
N VAL A 92 0.87 -5.53 13.40
CA VAL A 92 -0.04 -6.66 13.17
C VAL A 92 0.39 -7.39 11.91
N MET A 93 0.64 -8.69 12.04
CA MET A 93 0.85 -9.57 10.90
C MET A 93 -0.48 -10.17 10.47
N CYS A 94 -0.75 -10.18 9.17
CA CYS A 94 -1.97 -10.70 8.58
C CYS A 94 -1.64 -11.73 7.50
N ASP A 95 -2.48 -12.76 7.40
CA ASP A 95 -2.41 -13.77 6.34
C ASP A 95 -2.81 -13.17 4.99
N LEU A 96 -1.89 -13.25 4.02
CA LEU A 96 -2.09 -12.72 2.67
C LEU A 96 -3.18 -13.49 1.90
N TYR A 97 -3.35 -14.79 2.16
CA TYR A 97 -4.35 -15.60 1.46
C TYR A 97 -5.79 -15.26 1.87
N SER A 98 -5.95 -14.67 3.04
CA SER A 98 -7.24 -14.19 3.55
C SER A 98 -7.58 -12.77 3.08
N LEU A 99 -6.65 -12.04 2.46
CA LEU A 99 -6.84 -10.67 2.01
C LEU A 99 -7.82 -10.60 0.83
N LYS A 100 -8.86 -9.78 0.96
CA LYS A 100 -9.89 -9.59 -0.08
C LYS A 100 -9.81 -8.23 -0.74
N PHE A 101 -9.56 -7.18 0.04
CA PHE A 101 -9.46 -5.82 -0.47
C PHE A 101 -8.27 -5.09 0.17
N VAL A 102 -7.62 -4.23 -0.61
CA VAL A 102 -6.59 -3.29 -0.15
C VAL A 102 -6.90 -1.93 -0.74
N ASN A 103 -7.18 -0.97 0.14
CA ASN A 103 -7.26 0.43 -0.25
C ASN A 103 -5.91 1.09 0.05
N PHE A 104 -5.29 1.65 -0.98
CA PHE A 104 -4.07 2.43 -0.85
C PHE A 104 -4.40 3.92 -0.74
N TYR A 105 -3.75 4.61 0.19
CA TYR A 105 -3.85 6.05 0.36
C TYR A 105 -2.50 6.66 0.01
N ASN A 106 -2.43 7.66 -0.85
CA ASN A 106 -1.17 8.31 -1.21
C ASN A 106 -0.63 9.16 -0.03
N SER A 107 -0.22 8.50 1.04
CA SER A 107 0.23 9.09 2.30
C SER A 107 1.03 8.07 3.08
N ARG A 108 2.04 8.56 3.81
CA ARG A 108 2.90 7.77 4.71
C ARG A 108 2.46 7.82 6.18
N THR A 109 1.26 8.36 6.43
CA THR A 109 0.62 8.44 7.75
C THR A 109 -0.88 8.25 7.58
N LYS A 110 -1.62 7.99 8.66
CA LYS A 110 -3.09 7.92 8.59
C LYS A 110 -3.70 9.22 8.03
N PRO A 111 -4.40 9.19 6.89
CA PRO A 111 -5.03 10.37 6.29
C PRO A 111 -5.97 11.09 7.25
N GLN A 112 -5.97 12.42 7.24
CA GLN A 112 -6.79 13.23 8.15
C GLN A 112 -8.29 12.93 8.03
N SER A 113 -8.79 12.68 6.82
CA SER A 113 -10.20 12.33 6.58
C SER A 113 -10.66 11.07 7.32
N LEU A 114 -9.74 10.13 7.58
CA LEU A 114 -10.02 8.89 8.31
C LEU A 114 -9.86 9.03 9.82
N ARG A 115 -9.16 10.06 10.31
CA ARG A 115 -9.01 10.31 11.75
C ARG A 115 -10.31 10.83 12.37
N ASN A 116 -11.13 11.52 11.58
CA ASN A 116 -12.33 12.20 12.05
C ASN A 116 -13.59 11.30 12.07
N GLN A 117 -13.47 10.02 11.70
CA GLN A 117 -14.59 9.06 11.63
C GLN A 117 -14.66 8.14 12.86
N ARG A 118 -14.16 8.60 14.02
CA ARG A 118 -14.20 7.86 15.28
C ARG A 118 -15.46 8.13 16.08
#